data_AF-A0A4Q5Z0I4-F1
#
_entry.id   AF-A0A4Q5Z0I4-F1
#
_cell.length_a   1.000
_cell.length_b   1.000
_cell.length_c   1.000
_cell.angle_alpha   90.00
_cell.angle_beta   90.00
_cell.angle_gamma   90.00
#
_symmetry.space_group_name_H-M   'P 1'
#
loop_
_entity.id
_entity.type
_entity.pdbx_description
1 polymer ?
#
loop_
_entity_poly.entity_id
_entity_poly.type
_entity_poly.pdbx_seq_one_letter_code
_entity_poly.pdbx_strand_id
1 'polypeptide(L)'
;HFSGRLTVCLVAAGVVAKKLLKNDTVKASIIEIGGEKDIDAGLQKAIDAKDSVGGIVECRVSNLPIGLGEPFFDSVESVLAHAVFAIPAIKGIEFGTGFAAAKMFGSQHNDAISNASGETATNHAGGVVGGISTGNELVFRVVVKPTSSTPIEQESWNWETGQVEKFSVKGRHDLCIALRVPPVLEAVTAMVLADLFLLEQKLTKLF
;
A
#
# COMPACT_ATOMS: atom_id res chain seq x y z
N HIS A 1 13.90 14.88 -9.61
CA HIS A 1 13.67 13.95 -8.49
C HIS A 1 12.43 14.36 -7.72
N PHE A 2 11.33 13.61 -7.81
CA PHE A 2 10.25 13.74 -6.83
C PHE A 2 10.74 13.12 -5.52
N SER A 3 10.92 13.96 -4.51
CA SER A 3 11.58 13.61 -3.26
C SER A 3 10.62 12.86 -2.34
N GLY A 4 11.14 11.90 -1.55
CA GLY A 4 10.43 11.36 -0.40
C GLY A 4 9.95 12.44 0.57
N ARG A 5 10.45 13.68 0.49
CA ARG A 5 9.91 14.84 1.22
C ARG A 5 8.42 15.06 0.98
N LEU A 6 7.85 14.70 -0.16
CA LEU A 6 6.42 14.85 -0.40
C LEU A 6 5.57 14.01 0.57
N THR A 7 6.10 12.88 1.04
CA THR A 7 5.34 11.99 1.92
C THR A 7 5.18 12.55 3.33
N VAL A 8 5.98 13.54 3.75
CA VAL A 8 5.81 14.18 5.06
C VAL A 8 4.46 14.90 5.16
N CYS A 9 4.04 15.56 4.09
CA CYS A 9 2.75 16.25 4.03
C CYS A 9 1.60 15.25 4.05
N LEU A 10 1.76 14.12 3.35
CA LEU A 10 0.78 13.03 3.36
C LEU A 10 0.62 12.46 4.77
N VAL A 11 1.73 12.19 5.47
CA VAL A 11 1.70 11.70 6.85
C VAL A 11 1.03 12.70 7.79
N ALA A 12 1.36 14.00 7.67
CA ALA A 12 0.74 15.05 8.48
C ALA A 12 -0.79 15.13 8.27
N ALA A 13 -1.25 15.09 7.00
CA ALA A 13 -2.67 15.06 6.68
C ALA A 13 -3.35 13.77 7.18
N GLY A 14 -2.69 12.63 7.02
CA GLY A 14 -3.18 11.33 7.49
C GLY A 14 -3.37 11.26 9.01
N VAL A 15 -2.60 12.00 9.80
CA VAL A 15 -2.84 12.10 11.26
C VAL A 15 -4.20 12.74 11.54
N VAL A 16 -4.60 13.76 10.78
CA VAL A 16 -5.92 14.38 10.91
C VAL A 16 -7.00 13.40 10.45
N ALA A 17 -6.79 12.71 9.33
CA ALA A 17 -7.71 11.71 8.81
C ALA A 17 -7.93 10.55 9.80
N LYS A 18 -6.86 10.02 10.41
CA LYS A 18 -6.96 8.99 11.46
C LYS A 18 -7.79 9.45 12.67
N LYS A 19 -7.74 10.73 13.03
CA LYS A 19 -8.59 11.28 14.10
C LYS A 19 -10.06 11.37 13.71
N LEU A 20 -10.37 11.58 12.43
CA LEU A 20 -11.74 11.58 11.92
C LEU A 20 -12.36 10.18 11.99
N LEU A 21 -11.57 9.15 11.70
CA LEU A 21 -12.02 7.76 11.64
C LEU A 21 -12.28 7.10 13.00
N LYS A 22 -11.94 7.75 14.13
CA LYS A 22 -12.17 7.41 15.56
C LYS A 22 -12.05 5.93 15.98
N ASN A 23 -12.91 5.05 15.46
CA ASN A 23 -12.98 3.62 15.79
C ASN A 23 -12.20 2.75 14.80
N ASP A 24 -11.95 3.21 13.57
CA ASP A 24 -11.22 2.43 12.58
C ASP A 24 -9.73 2.41 12.90
N THR A 25 -9.13 1.23 12.76
CA THR A 25 -7.70 1.04 13.00
C THR A 25 -7.01 0.77 11.68
N VAL A 26 -6.24 1.74 11.18
CA VAL A 26 -5.41 1.61 9.98
C VAL A 26 -3.98 1.26 10.39
N LYS A 27 -3.50 0.08 9.99
CA LYS A 27 -2.14 -0.40 10.26
C LYS A 27 -1.47 -0.91 9.00
N ALA A 28 -0.19 -0.64 8.84
CA ALA A 28 0.62 -1.22 7.79
C ALA A 28 1.90 -1.84 8.34
N SER A 29 2.32 -2.93 7.72
CA SER A 29 3.54 -3.66 8.09
C SER A 29 4.20 -4.24 6.86
N ILE A 30 5.52 -4.36 6.93
CA ILE A 30 6.31 -5.00 5.89
C ILE A 30 6.15 -6.51 6.04
N ILE A 31 5.86 -7.20 4.94
CA ILE A 31 5.71 -8.65 4.94
C ILE A 31 6.79 -9.36 4.14
N GLU A 32 7.50 -8.63 3.28
CA GLU A 32 8.57 -9.16 2.45
C GLU A 32 9.58 -8.07 2.10
N ILE A 33 10.88 -8.37 2.16
CA ILE A 33 11.97 -7.56 1.63
C ILE A 33 12.84 -8.43 0.75
N GLY A 34 13.13 -8.00 -0.48
CA GLY A 34 14.05 -8.71 -1.38
C GLY A 34 13.69 -10.18 -1.65
N GLY A 35 12.40 -10.52 -1.64
CA GLY A 35 11.94 -11.90 -1.81
C GLY A 35 11.88 -12.73 -0.52
N GLU A 36 12.23 -12.16 0.63
CA GLU A 36 12.28 -12.86 1.92
C GLU A 36 11.21 -12.36 2.89
N LYS A 37 10.54 -13.30 3.57
CA LYS A 37 9.60 -12.98 4.65
C LYS A 37 10.30 -12.56 5.94
N ASP A 38 11.50 -13.08 6.16
CA ASP A 38 12.38 -12.57 7.20
C ASP A 38 13.00 -11.25 6.70
N ILE A 39 12.57 -10.16 7.32
CA ILE A 39 12.94 -8.79 6.93
C ILE A 39 14.45 -8.58 7.06
N ASP A 40 15.07 -9.12 8.11
CA ASP A 40 16.51 -8.95 8.35
C ASP A 40 17.32 -9.77 7.34
N ALA A 41 16.86 -10.97 7.00
CA ALA A 41 17.49 -11.78 5.95
C ALA A 41 17.41 -11.09 4.57
N GLY A 42 16.26 -10.51 4.23
CA GLY A 42 16.07 -9.75 2.99
C GLY A 42 16.98 -8.51 2.92
N LEU A 43 17.13 -7.78 4.03
CA LEU A 43 18.05 -6.64 4.11
C LEU A 43 19.51 -7.09 4.03
N GLN A 44 19.88 -8.19 4.68
CA GLN A 44 21.24 -8.71 4.65
C GLN A 44 21.65 -9.07 3.22
N LYS A 45 20.76 -9.66 2.41
CA LYS A 45 21.03 -9.89 0.98
C LYS A 45 21.41 -8.61 0.23
N ALA A 46 20.70 -7.51 0.49
CA ALA A 46 20.97 -6.22 -0.14
C ALA A 46 22.34 -5.67 0.28
N ILE A 47 22.67 -5.78 1.57
CA ILE A 47 23.96 -5.38 2.14
C ILE A 47 25.10 -6.18 1.50
N ASP A 48 24.96 -7.50 1.44
CA ASP A 48 25.97 -8.41 0.89
C ASP A 48 26.18 -8.17 -0.61
N ALA A 49 25.09 -7.93 -1.35
CA ALA A 49 25.12 -7.58 -2.76
C ALA A 49 25.61 -6.14 -3.03
N LYS A 50 25.70 -5.29 -1.99
CA LYS A 50 25.93 -3.84 -2.10
C LYS A 50 24.95 -3.17 -3.07
N ASP A 51 23.71 -3.64 -3.08
CA ASP A 51 22.64 -3.15 -3.94
C ASP A 51 21.39 -2.80 -3.13
N SER A 52 20.36 -2.31 -3.81
CA SER A 52 19.06 -2.04 -3.24
C SER A 52 18.06 -3.17 -3.52
N VAL A 53 17.08 -3.33 -2.65
CA VAL A 53 15.99 -4.29 -2.80
C VAL A 53 14.63 -3.63 -2.61
N GLY A 54 13.62 -4.19 -3.27
CA GLY A 54 12.22 -3.81 -3.08
C GLY A 54 11.61 -4.54 -1.90
N GLY A 55 10.29 -4.42 -1.77
CA GLY A 55 9.54 -5.14 -0.75
C GLY A 55 8.04 -5.06 -0.94
N ILE A 56 7.32 -5.80 -0.11
CA ILE A 56 5.86 -5.82 -0.05
C ILE A 56 5.42 -5.30 1.31
N VAL A 57 4.50 -4.33 1.30
CA VAL A 57 3.88 -3.77 2.51
C VAL A 57 2.40 -4.11 2.48
N GLU A 58 1.91 -4.70 3.56
CA GLU A 58 0.48 -4.98 3.76
C GLU A 58 -0.13 -3.87 4.60
N CYS A 59 -1.34 -3.43 4.24
CA CYS A 59 -2.17 -2.55 5.03
C CYS A 59 -3.48 -3.25 5.37
N ARG A 60 -3.88 -3.11 6.63
CA ARG A 60 -5.10 -3.65 7.19
C ARG A 60 -5.90 -2.54 7.85
N VAL A 61 -7.23 -2.56 7.63
CA VAL A 61 -8.16 -1.66 8.30
C VAL A 61 -9.28 -2.46 8.95
N SER A 62 -9.34 -2.36 10.27
CA SER A 62 -10.38 -3.01 11.09
C SER A 62 -11.48 -2.00 11.45
N ASN A 63 -12.68 -2.53 11.73
CA ASN A 63 -13.90 -1.79 12.13
C ASN A 63 -14.57 -0.93 11.06
N LEU A 64 -14.17 -1.09 9.80
CA LEU A 64 -14.79 -0.36 8.70
C LEU A 64 -16.30 -0.69 8.63
N PRO A 65 -17.20 0.29 8.52
CA PRO A 65 -18.63 0.02 8.45
C PRO A 65 -18.97 -0.72 7.16
N ILE A 66 -20.07 -1.47 7.17
CA ILE A 66 -20.64 -2.04 5.95
C ILE A 66 -21.16 -0.90 5.07
N GLY A 67 -20.98 -1.02 3.76
CA GLY A 67 -21.63 -0.12 2.81
C GLY A 67 -20.87 1.18 2.53
N LEU A 68 -19.55 1.23 2.73
CA LEU A 68 -18.68 2.36 2.36
C LEU A 68 -18.17 2.19 0.92
N GLY A 69 -18.18 3.26 0.13
CA GLY A 69 -17.77 3.32 -1.28
C GLY A 69 -18.94 3.17 -2.25
N GLU A 70 -18.62 3.12 -3.55
CA GLU A 70 -19.62 2.92 -4.59
C GLU A 70 -19.23 1.83 -5.62
N PRO A 71 -20.18 1.30 -6.42
CA PRO A 71 -19.91 0.15 -7.27
C PRO A 71 -19.03 0.38 -8.51
N PHE A 72 -18.79 1.63 -8.93
CA PHE A 72 -18.30 1.88 -10.30
C PHE A 72 -17.02 2.71 -10.40
N PHE A 73 -17.09 4.05 -10.37
CA PHE A 73 -15.94 4.89 -10.67
C PHE A 73 -15.06 5.12 -9.44
N ASP A 74 -15.69 5.39 -8.31
CA ASP A 74 -15.05 5.73 -7.04
C ASP A 74 -15.28 4.63 -6.00
N SER A 75 -15.11 3.38 -6.42
CA SER A 75 -15.08 2.24 -5.52
C SER A 75 -13.97 2.34 -4.49
N VAL A 76 -14.14 1.70 -3.33
CA VAL A 76 -13.11 1.69 -2.27
C VAL A 76 -11.75 1.28 -2.85
N GLU A 77 -11.73 0.24 -3.68
CA GLU A 77 -10.52 -0.26 -4.34
C GLU A 77 -9.95 0.75 -5.34
N SER A 78 -10.78 1.42 -6.14
CA SER A 78 -10.31 2.36 -7.17
C SER A 78 -9.69 3.60 -6.56
N VAL A 79 -10.33 4.23 -5.56
CA VAL A 79 -9.81 5.43 -4.92
C VAL A 79 -8.59 5.15 -4.05
N LEU A 80 -8.54 3.98 -3.38
CA LEU A 80 -7.35 3.53 -2.67
C LEU A 80 -6.20 3.29 -3.65
N ALA A 81 -6.42 2.54 -4.72
CA ALA A 81 -5.39 2.29 -5.72
C ALA A 81 -4.85 3.60 -6.29
N HIS A 82 -5.73 4.53 -6.69
CA HIS A 82 -5.35 5.84 -7.19
C HIS A 82 -4.42 6.59 -6.22
N ALA A 83 -4.85 6.75 -4.97
CA ALA A 83 -4.10 7.50 -3.96
C ALA A 83 -2.79 6.79 -3.57
N VAL A 84 -2.82 5.47 -3.46
CA VAL A 84 -1.63 4.65 -3.14
C VAL A 84 -0.58 4.73 -4.23
N PHE A 85 -0.97 4.77 -5.51
CA PHE A 85 -0.02 4.95 -6.62
C PHE A 85 0.64 6.33 -6.64
N ALA A 86 0.11 7.32 -5.90
CA ALA A 86 0.79 8.59 -5.70
C ALA A 86 1.97 8.50 -4.71
N ILE A 87 2.05 7.43 -3.91
CA ILE A 87 3.21 7.17 -3.05
C ILE A 87 4.41 6.82 -3.95
N PRO A 88 5.56 7.51 -3.80
CA PRO A 88 6.74 7.21 -4.61
C PRO A 88 7.18 5.74 -4.48
N ALA A 89 7.68 5.18 -5.58
CA ALA A 89 8.19 3.81 -5.69
C ALA A 89 7.14 2.68 -5.67
N ILE A 90 5.84 2.97 -5.53
CA ILE A 90 4.80 1.96 -5.70
C ILE A 90 4.69 1.53 -7.16
N LYS A 91 4.61 0.21 -7.39
CA LYS A 91 4.49 -0.40 -8.72
C LYS A 91 3.32 -1.36 -8.88
N GLY A 92 2.64 -1.69 -7.78
CA GLY A 92 1.48 -2.58 -7.79
C GLY A 92 0.69 -2.48 -6.50
N ILE A 93 -0.58 -2.84 -6.57
CA ILE A 93 -1.50 -2.98 -5.44
C ILE A 93 -2.37 -4.22 -5.69
N GLU A 94 -2.70 -4.94 -4.62
CA GLU A 94 -3.62 -6.07 -4.65
C GLU A 94 -4.49 -6.09 -3.39
N PHE A 95 -5.75 -6.52 -3.49
CA PHE A 95 -6.71 -6.61 -2.38
C PHE A 95 -6.98 -8.07 -2.02
N GLY A 96 -7.13 -8.38 -0.73
CA GLY A 96 -7.45 -9.72 -0.24
C GLY A 96 -6.42 -10.78 -0.65
N THR A 97 -6.83 -11.81 -1.39
CA THR A 97 -5.96 -12.83 -2.01
C THR A 97 -5.17 -12.32 -3.20
N GLY A 98 -5.56 -11.18 -3.77
CA GLY A 98 -4.81 -10.49 -4.80
C GLY A 98 -4.54 -11.35 -6.03
N PHE A 99 -3.30 -11.33 -6.52
CA PHE A 99 -2.91 -12.09 -7.72
C PHE A 99 -3.03 -13.62 -7.54
N ALA A 100 -3.10 -14.13 -6.31
CA ALA A 100 -3.32 -15.55 -6.06
C ALA A 100 -4.75 -15.99 -6.48
N ALA A 101 -5.73 -15.08 -6.49
CA ALA A 101 -7.10 -15.34 -6.89
C ALA A 101 -7.19 -15.89 -8.34
N ALA A 102 -6.29 -15.46 -9.22
CA ALA A 102 -6.24 -15.91 -10.62
C ALA A 102 -6.00 -17.42 -10.78
N LYS A 103 -5.58 -18.11 -9.72
CA LYS A 103 -5.30 -19.55 -9.69
C LYS A 103 -6.36 -20.34 -8.92
N MET A 104 -7.41 -19.69 -8.41
CA MET A 104 -8.42 -20.30 -7.56
C MET A 104 -9.69 -20.61 -8.33
N PHE A 105 -10.40 -21.68 -7.95
CA PHE A 105 -11.78 -21.86 -8.38
C PHE A 105 -12.71 -20.93 -7.60
N GLY A 106 -13.80 -20.47 -8.22
CA GLY A 106 -14.79 -19.62 -7.54
C GLY A 106 -15.35 -20.24 -6.26
N SER A 107 -15.56 -21.56 -6.23
CA SER A 107 -16.00 -22.28 -5.03
C SER A 107 -14.99 -22.25 -3.86
N GLN A 108 -13.72 -22.00 -4.15
CA GLN A 108 -12.65 -21.84 -3.15
C GLN A 108 -12.43 -20.38 -2.79
N HIS A 109 -12.68 -19.45 -3.73
CA HIS A 109 -12.47 -18.03 -3.54
C HIS A 109 -13.64 -17.32 -2.86
N ASN A 110 -14.87 -17.80 -3.05
CA ASN A 110 -16.05 -17.15 -2.51
C ASN A 110 -16.02 -17.14 -0.98
N ASP A 111 -16.11 -15.94 -0.40
CA ASP A 111 -16.19 -15.74 1.04
C ASP A 111 -17.62 -16.01 1.53
N ALA A 112 -17.84 -17.17 2.14
CA ALA A 112 -19.13 -17.53 2.71
C ALA A 112 -19.45 -16.69 3.95
N ILE A 113 -20.61 -16.04 3.98
CA ILE A 113 -21.11 -15.31 5.16
C ILE A 113 -21.45 -16.34 6.25
N SER A 114 -20.78 -16.21 7.39
CA SER A 114 -20.85 -17.14 8.53
C SER A 114 -21.93 -16.77 9.54
N ASN A 115 -22.39 -15.50 9.58
CA ASN A 115 -23.42 -15.04 10.50
C ASN A 115 -24.22 -13.82 10.02
N ALA A 116 -25.26 -13.44 10.79
CA ALA A 116 -26.16 -12.33 10.48
C ALA A 116 -25.52 -10.94 10.52
N SER A 117 -24.33 -10.80 11.14
CA SER A 117 -23.56 -9.54 11.11
C SER A 117 -22.80 -9.33 9.80
N GLY A 118 -22.77 -10.31 8.89
CA GLY A 118 -22.03 -10.22 7.62
C GLY A 118 -20.56 -10.65 7.74
N GLU A 119 -20.16 -11.24 8.87
CA GLU A 119 -18.83 -11.83 9.01
C GLU A 119 -18.68 -12.98 8.01
N THR A 120 -17.51 -13.10 7.39
CA THR A 120 -17.21 -14.16 6.43
C THR A 120 -16.25 -15.20 7.00
N ALA A 121 -16.40 -16.46 6.57
CA ALA A 121 -15.55 -17.57 7.02
C ALA A 121 -14.09 -17.43 6.52
N THR A 122 -13.91 -16.76 5.39
CA THR A 122 -12.64 -16.37 4.78
C THR A 122 -12.72 -14.90 4.38
N ASN A 123 -11.60 -14.27 4.04
CA ASN A 123 -11.57 -12.88 3.58
C ASN A 123 -10.71 -12.73 2.31
N HIS A 124 -11.02 -13.53 1.30
CA HIS A 124 -10.37 -13.52 0.00
C HIS A 124 -10.64 -12.23 -0.77
N ALA A 125 -11.82 -11.62 -0.60
CA ALA A 125 -12.17 -10.32 -1.14
C ALA A 125 -11.43 -9.15 -0.46
N GLY A 126 -10.83 -9.38 0.72
CA GLY A 126 -10.09 -8.34 1.42
C GLY A 126 -10.97 -7.19 1.91
N GLY A 127 -12.19 -7.49 2.37
CA GLY A 127 -13.10 -6.52 2.98
C GLY A 127 -13.90 -5.65 2.02
N VAL A 128 -13.75 -5.81 0.70
CA VAL A 128 -14.49 -5.07 -0.33
C VAL A 128 -15.10 -6.03 -1.34
N VAL A 129 -16.39 -5.89 -1.63
CA VAL A 129 -17.09 -6.67 -2.65
C VAL A 129 -17.92 -5.74 -3.51
N GLY A 130 -17.74 -5.81 -4.83
CA GLY A 130 -18.45 -4.94 -5.76
C GLY A 130 -18.17 -3.46 -5.50
N GLY A 131 -16.96 -3.12 -5.05
CA GLY A 131 -16.53 -1.77 -4.77
C GLY A 131 -16.96 -1.18 -3.42
N ILE A 132 -17.69 -1.95 -2.62
CA ILE A 132 -18.27 -1.52 -1.34
C ILE A 132 -17.69 -2.35 -0.18
N SER A 133 -17.43 -1.71 0.96
CA SER A 133 -16.95 -2.40 2.17
C SER A 133 -17.98 -3.38 2.73
N THR A 134 -17.50 -4.54 3.19
CA THR A 134 -18.35 -5.64 3.69
C THR A 134 -18.45 -5.69 5.21
N GLY A 135 -17.73 -4.81 5.93
CA GLY A 135 -17.59 -4.87 7.39
C GLY A 135 -16.48 -5.80 7.89
N ASN A 136 -16.00 -6.69 7.01
CA ASN A 136 -14.80 -7.50 7.27
C ASN A 136 -13.55 -6.62 7.10
N GLU A 137 -12.40 -7.07 7.62
CA GLU A 137 -11.15 -6.32 7.56
C GLU A 137 -10.79 -5.98 6.11
N LEU A 138 -10.55 -4.70 5.82
CA LEU A 138 -9.97 -4.30 4.54
C LEU A 138 -8.50 -4.70 4.54
N VAL A 139 -8.09 -5.53 3.59
CA VAL A 139 -6.71 -6.02 3.48
C VAL A 139 -6.21 -5.78 2.08
N PHE A 140 -5.08 -5.09 1.95
CA PHE A 140 -4.42 -4.92 0.67
C PHE A 140 -2.90 -4.85 0.82
N ARG A 141 -2.18 -5.13 -0.27
CA ARG A 141 -0.73 -5.13 -0.31
C ARG A 141 -0.23 -4.26 -1.44
N VAL A 142 0.92 -3.64 -1.24
CA VAL A 142 1.56 -2.78 -2.22
C VAL A 142 2.97 -3.27 -2.53
N VAL A 143 3.35 -3.20 -3.80
CA VAL A 143 4.68 -3.54 -4.28
C VAL A 143 5.52 -2.28 -4.33
N VAL A 144 6.61 -2.27 -3.56
CA VAL A 144 7.59 -1.18 -3.53
C VAL A 144 8.81 -1.61 -4.33
N LYS A 145 9.16 -0.86 -5.38
CA LYS A 145 10.34 -1.17 -6.19
C LYS A 145 11.65 -0.88 -5.43
N PRO A 146 12.78 -1.48 -5.84
CA PRO A 146 14.09 -1.10 -5.32
C PRO A 146 14.42 0.39 -5.49
N THR A 147 15.25 0.91 -4.60
CA THR A 147 15.73 2.29 -4.64
C THR A 147 16.58 2.50 -5.89
N SER A 148 16.26 3.51 -6.71
CA SER A 148 16.98 3.73 -7.98
C SER A 148 18.43 4.18 -7.80
N SER A 149 18.75 4.84 -6.68
CA SER A 149 20.08 5.38 -6.38
C SER A 149 20.97 4.30 -5.75
N THR A 150 21.36 3.31 -6.55
CA THR A 150 22.30 2.25 -6.13
C THR A 150 23.76 2.70 -6.36
N PRO A 151 24.70 2.29 -5.49
CA PRO A 151 26.12 2.54 -5.70
C PRO A 151 26.75 1.68 -6.80
N ILE A 152 26.05 0.64 -7.29
CA ILE A 152 26.52 -0.19 -8.39
C ILE A 152 26.59 0.65 -9.68
N GLU A 153 27.66 0.48 -10.45
CA GLU A 153 27.84 1.14 -11.74
C GLU A 153 26.74 0.70 -12.72
N GLN A 154 26.10 1.68 -13.34
CA GLN A 154 25.07 1.48 -14.35
C GLN A 154 25.38 2.32 -15.59
N GLU A 155 24.73 2.00 -16.70
CA GLU A 155 24.83 2.78 -17.93
C GLU A 155 23.58 3.64 -18.08
N SER A 156 23.77 4.91 -18.44
CA SER A 156 22.66 5.80 -18.78
C SER A 156 23.08 6.84 -19.81
N TRP A 157 22.09 7.46 -20.44
CA TRP A 157 22.29 8.52 -21.41
C TRP A 157 22.75 9.81 -20.72
N ASN A 158 23.93 10.31 -21.08
CA ASN A 158 24.40 11.62 -20.67
C ASN A 158 23.97 12.68 -21.71
N TRP A 159 23.09 13.59 -21.30
CA TRP A 159 22.56 14.65 -22.17
C TRP A 159 23.60 15.69 -22.58
N GLU A 160 24.65 15.89 -21.80
CA GLU A 160 25.70 16.88 -22.07
C GLU A 160 26.69 16.38 -23.12
N THR A 161 27.07 15.11 -23.04
CA THR A 161 28.04 14.49 -23.97
C THR A 161 27.35 13.83 -25.17
N GLY A 162 26.05 13.54 -25.07
CA GLY A 162 25.27 12.88 -26.12
C GLY A 162 25.62 11.39 -26.30
N GLN A 163 26.07 10.72 -25.24
CA GLN A 163 26.52 9.33 -25.27
C GLN A 163 25.98 8.54 -24.07
N VAL A 164 25.93 7.21 -24.21
CA VAL A 164 25.69 6.32 -23.07
C VAL A 164 26.99 6.20 -22.29
N GLU A 165 26.94 6.53 -21.00
CA GLU A 165 28.09 6.55 -20.12
C GLU A 165 27.81 5.74 -18.85
N LYS A 166 28.89 5.21 -18.29
CA LYS A 166 28.89 4.58 -16.98
C LYS A 166 28.75 5.65 -15.90
N PHE A 167 27.77 5.48 -15.03
CA PHE A 167 27.54 6.34 -13.87
C PHE A 167 27.26 5.49 -12.63
N SER A 168 27.64 6.01 -11.48
CA SER A 168 27.31 5.43 -10.17
C SER A 168 26.91 6.55 -9.23
N VAL A 169 25.82 6.35 -8.51
CA VAL A 169 25.33 7.34 -7.55
C VAL A 169 26.05 7.12 -6.22
N LYS A 170 27.02 7.99 -5.92
CA LYS A 170 27.77 7.95 -4.66
C LYS A 170 26.96 8.56 -3.51
N GLY A 171 27.17 8.07 -2.29
CA GLY A 171 26.56 8.60 -1.06
C GLY A 171 25.75 7.56 -0.28
N ARG A 172 25.16 7.99 0.85
CA ARG A 172 24.25 7.16 1.65
C ARG A 172 22.85 7.25 1.05
N HIS A 173 22.42 6.18 0.40
CA HIS A 173 21.07 6.02 -0.13
C HIS A 173 20.34 4.91 0.61
N ASP A 174 19.01 4.95 0.60
CA ASP A 174 18.21 3.90 1.21
C ASP A 174 18.42 2.57 0.47
N LEU A 175 18.96 1.55 1.13
CA LEU A 175 19.07 0.20 0.57
C LEU A 175 17.70 -0.43 0.30
N CYS A 176 16.68 -0.04 1.08
CA CYS A 176 15.32 -0.46 0.87
C CYS A 176 14.33 0.64 1.28
N ILE A 177 13.73 1.31 0.30
CA ILE A 177 12.74 2.37 0.56
C ILE A 177 11.44 1.83 1.18
N ALA A 178 11.14 0.54 1.02
CA ALA A 178 9.96 -0.11 1.59
C ALA A 178 9.91 0.04 3.12
N LEU A 179 11.05 0.14 3.80
CA LEU A 179 11.15 0.38 5.24
C LEU A 179 10.42 1.65 5.71
N ARG A 180 10.26 2.64 4.82
CA ARG A 180 9.65 3.94 5.12
C ARG A 180 8.19 4.04 4.68
N VAL A 181 7.69 3.05 3.93
CA VAL A 181 6.35 3.07 3.33
C VAL A 181 5.21 2.87 4.34
N PRO A 182 5.30 1.99 5.36
CA PRO A 182 4.17 1.72 6.26
C PRO A 182 3.45 2.97 6.81
N PRO A 183 4.13 3.95 7.46
CA PRO A 183 3.44 5.12 7.98
C PRO A 183 2.81 6.01 6.90
N VAL A 184 3.39 6.03 5.69
CA VAL A 184 2.85 6.77 4.54
C VAL A 184 1.61 6.07 4.00
N LEU A 185 1.66 4.74 3.89
CA LEU A 185 0.55 3.93 3.42
C LEU A 185 -0.64 4.06 4.35
N GLU A 186 -0.43 3.95 5.66
CA GLU A 186 -1.49 4.17 6.65
C GLU A 186 -2.11 5.56 6.55
N ALA A 187 -1.29 6.59 6.32
CA ALA A 187 -1.75 7.96 6.19
C ALA A 187 -2.63 8.16 4.95
N VAL A 188 -2.18 7.67 3.80
CA VAL A 188 -2.93 7.75 2.53
C VAL A 188 -4.23 6.95 2.63
N THR A 189 -4.19 5.73 3.17
CA THR A 189 -5.40 4.93 3.41
C THR A 189 -6.38 5.68 4.30
N ALA A 190 -5.93 6.25 5.41
CA ALA A 190 -6.80 7.00 6.31
C ALA A 190 -7.43 8.23 5.62
N MET A 191 -6.67 8.93 4.77
CA MET A 191 -7.19 10.07 4.00
C MET A 191 -8.31 9.65 3.05
N VAL A 192 -8.11 8.57 2.29
CA VAL A 192 -9.12 8.04 1.35
C VAL A 192 -10.37 7.60 2.11
N LEU A 193 -10.21 6.85 3.20
CA LEU A 193 -11.36 6.42 3.99
C LEU A 193 -12.09 7.62 4.59
N ALA A 194 -11.39 8.62 5.15
CA ALA A 194 -12.03 9.81 5.69
C ALA A 194 -12.87 10.56 4.63
N ASP A 195 -12.39 10.61 3.38
CA ASP A 195 -13.13 11.22 2.27
C ASP A 195 -14.40 10.42 1.91
N LEU A 196 -14.29 9.08 1.81
CA LEU A 196 -15.44 8.22 1.59
C LEU A 196 -16.50 8.36 2.70
N PHE A 197 -16.07 8.44 3.96
CA PHE A 197 -16.97 8.66 5.08
C PHE A 197 -17.65 10.05 5.02
N LEU A 198 -16.98 11.07 4.50
CA LEU A 198 -17.55 12.40 4.29
C LEU A 198 -18.60 12.38 3.17
N LEU A 199 -18.30 11.75 2.05
CA LEU A 199 -19.22 11.61 0.90
C LEU A 199 -20.52 10.90 1.30
N GLU A 200 -20.43 9.88 2.16
CA GLU A 200 -21.59 9.16 2.67
C GLU A 200 -22.24 9.76 3.92
N GLN A 201 -21.73 10.90 4.40
CA GLN A 201 -22.21 11.56 5.61
C GLN A 201 -22.17 10.66 6.87
N LYS A 202 -21.20 9.75 6.92
CA LYS A 202 -20.99 8.80 8.04
C LYS A 202 -20.07 9.35 9.15
N LEU A 203 -19.43 10.51 8.96
CA LEU A 203 -18.64 11.14 10.03
C LEU A 203 -19.53 11.88 11.04
N THR A 204 -19.29 11.61 12.32
CA THR A 204 -19.83 12.45 13.40
C THR A 204 -18.97 13.70 13.55
N LYS A 205 -19.59 14.88 13.72
CA LYS A 205 -18.88 16.16 13.88
C LYS A 205 -17.77 16.03 14.95
N LEU A 206 -16.59 16.56 14.63
CA LEU A 206 -15.44 16.55 15.53
C LEU A 206 -15.60 17.49 16.73
N PHE A 207 -16.60 18.39 16.68
CA PHE A 207 -16.94 19.39 17.70
C PHE A 207 -18.46 19.50 17.82
#